data_AF-A0A9D1HNN7-F1
#
_entry.id   AF-A0A9D1HNN7-F1
#
_cell.length_a   1.000
_cell.length_b   1.000
_cell.length_c   1.000
_cell.angle_alpha   90.00
_cell.angle_beta   90.00
_cell.angle_gamma   90.00
#
_symmetry.space_group_name_H-M   'P 1'
#
loop_
_entity.id
_entity.type
_entity.pdbx_description
1 polymer ?
#
loop_
_entity_poly.entity_id
_entity_poly.type
_entity_poly.pdbx_seq_one_letter_code
_entity_poly.pdbx_strand_id
1 'polypeptide(L)'
;MQEKQPFDFYNEYVKVKSDQLLTLMDDLLHDMQVSRCNVRHFKNWETRLSEFKNEYRIFHKNILQRVNDETDARMAAELEQKLGECCEQLEDHYEILAAVFLTKRNEIERKTTYFEVKRSSVLPRFLFNTNAFIQKRRKMLSQFLFKK
;
A
#
# COMPACT_ATOMS: atom_id res chain seq x y z
N MET A 1 37.54 -6.06 -24.15
CA MET A 1 37.11 -5.11 -23.10
C MET A 1 35.61 -4.91 -23.29
N GLN A 2 34.80 -5.65 -22.54
CA GLN A 2 33.33 -5.64 -22.66
C GLN A 2 32.73 -4.83 -21.51
N GLU A 3 32.05 -3.74 -21.91
CA GLU A 3 30.95 -3.00 -21.27
C GLU A 3 30.69 -3.21 -19.77
N LYS A 4 31.35 -2.42 -18.92
CA LYS A 4 30.97 -2.25 -17.50
C LYS A 4 29.77 -1.32 -17.27
N GLN A 5 29.29 -0.60 -18.29
CA GLN A 5 28.33 0.51 -18.12
C GLN A 5 26.85 0.16 -17.84
N PRO A 6 26.26 -0.98 -18.24
CA PRO A 6 24.83 -1.22 -17.99
C PRO A 6 24.51 -1.64 -16.54
N PHE A 7 25.48 -2.12 -15.77
CA PHE A 7 25.27 -2.61 -14.40
C PHE A 7 25.14 -1.48 -13.37
N ASP A 8 26.02 -0.48 -13.46
CA ASP A 8 25.99 0.68 -12.57
C ASP A 8 24.65 1.42 -12.69
N PHE A 9 24.07 1.46 -13.89
CA PHE A 9 22.75 2.03 -14.14
C PHE A 9 21.63 1.36 -13.32
N TYR A 10 21.56 0.02 -13.29
CA TYR A 10 20.48 -0.67 -12.56
C TYR A 10 20.66 -0.60 -11.06
N ASN A 11 21.90 -0.61 -10.56
CA ASN A 11 22.16 -0.37 -9.14
C ASN A 11 21.72 1.03 -8.71
N GLU A 12 22.06 2.04 -9.51
CA GLU A 12 21.64 3.42 -9.26
C GLU A 12 20.12 3.55 -9.37
N TYR A 13 19.51 2.92 -10.38
CA TYR A 13 18.06 2.91 -10.55
C TYR A 13 17.33 2.27 -9.36
N VAL A 14 17.81 1.12 -8.84
CA VAL A 14 17.24 0.48 -7.65
C VAL A 14 17.27 1.42 -6.46
N LYS A 15 18.42 2.06 -6.22
CA LYS A 15 18.57 3.02 -5.13
C LYS A 15 17.62 4.20 -5.27
N VAL A 16 17.66 4.89 -6.42
CA VAL A 16 16.82 6.08 -6.68
C VAL A 16 15.34 5.74 -6.56
N LYS A 17 14.90 4.58 -7.06
CA LYS A 17 13.50 4.17 -6.95
C LYS A 17 13.10 3.77 -5.54
N SER A 18 13.99 3.12 -4.79
CA SER A 18 13.77 2.84 -3.37
C SER A 18 13.58 4.14 -2.58
N ASP A 19 14.50 5.09 -2.73
CA ASP A 19 14.44 6.39 -2.04
C ASP A 19 13.16 7.16 -2.38
N GLN A 20 12.72 7.13 -3.65
CA GLN A 20 11.46 7.74 -4.09
C GLN A 20 10.24 7.09 -3.43
N LEU A 21 10.20 5.76 -3.40
CA LEU A 21 9.09 5.01 -2.81
C LEU A 21 9.00 5.23 -1.29
N LEU A 22 10.15 5.22 -0.60
CA LEU A 22 10.24 5.55 0.83
C LEU A 22 9.75 6.98 1.10
N THR A 23 10.21 7.95 0.32
CA THR A 23 9.78 9.35 0.45
C THR A 23 8.26 9.49 0.29
N LEU A 24 7.66 8.81 -0.70
CA LEU A 24 6.21 8.83 -0.91
C LEU A 24 5.44 8.27 0.31
N MET A 25 5.98 7.24 0.95
CA MET A 25 5.38 6.64 2.15
C MET A 25 5.50 7.56 3.35
N ASP A 26 6.67 8.16 3.57
CA ASP A 26 6.91 9.10 4.66
C ASP A 26 6.04 10.34 4.51
N ASP A 27 5.93 10.89 3.30
CA ASP A 27 5.06 12.03 3.01
C ASP A 27 3.57 11.70 3.24
N LEU A 28 3.16 10.48 2.90
CA LEU A 28 1.77 10.04 3.13
C LEU A 28 1.52 9.79 4.62
N LEU A 29 2.47 9.18 5.32
CA LEU A 29 2.41 8.95 6.76
C LEU A 29 2.33 10.28 7.52
N HIS A 30 3.20 11.23 7.17
CA HIS A 30 3.21 12.57 7.74
C HIS A 30 1.88 13.29 7.49
N ASP A 31 1.40 13.30 6.24
CA ASP A 31 0.09 13.90 5.90
C ASP A 31 -1.03 13.26 6.73
N MET A 32 -1.09 11.94 6.86
CA MET A 32 -2.09 11.27 7.69
C MET A 32 -2.02 11.65 9.17
N GLN A 33 -0.82 11.89 9.70
CA GLN A 33 -0.62 12.29 11.09
C GLN A 33 -1.11 13.72 11.36
N VAL A 34 -0.78 14.68 10.48
CA VAL A 34 -1.08 16.10 10.69
C VAL A 34 -2.47 16.51 10.20
N SER A 35 -2.98 15.85 9.16
CA SER A 35 -4.25 16.23 8.54
C SER A 35 -5.45 15.82 9.38
N ARG A 36 -6.49 16.66 9.32
CA ARG A 36 -7.77 16.41 10.03
C ARG A 36 -8.40 15.12 9.51
N CYS A 37 -8.77 14.23 10.43
CA CYS A 37 -9.43 12.97 10.07
C CYS A 37 -10.89 13.21 9.62
N ASN A 38 -11.10 13.23 8.29
CA ASN A 38 -12.39 13.35 7.62
C ASN A 38 -12.41 12.61 6.27
N VAL A 39 -13.60 12.43 5.70
CA VAL A 39 -13.83 11.65 4.46
C VAL A 39 -13.06 12.20 3.25
N ARG A 40 -12.89 13.53 3.14
CA ARG A 40 -12.18 14.14 2.00
C ARG A 40 -10.70 13.80 2.03
N HIS A 41 -10.03 13.99 3.17
CA HIS A 41 -8.61 13.64 3.30
C HIS A 41 -8.40 12.14 3.16
N PHE A 42 -9.32 11.32 3.69
CA PHE A 42 -9.24 9.87 3.56
C PHE A 42 -9.24 9.39 2.10
N LYS A 43 -10.14 9.92 1.26
CA LYS A 43 -10.14 9.60 -0.18
C LYS A 43 -8.85 10.04 -0.87
N ASN A 44 -8.26 11.16 -0.44
CA ASN A 44 -6.97 11.61 -0.95
C ASN A 44 -5.86 10.62 -0.58
N TRP A 45 -5.83 10.16 0.67
CA TRP A 45 -4.88 9.14 1.12
C TRP A 45 -5.07 7.81 0.40
N GLU A 46 -6.31 7.37 0.13
CA GLU A 46 -6.59 6.19 -0.70
C GLU A 46 -5.96 6.31 -2.08
N THR A 47 -6.13 7.48 -2.72
CA THR A 47 -5.59 7.74 -4.06
C THR A 47 -4.06 7.68 -4.06
N ARG A 48 -3.42 8.38 -3.11
CA ARG A 48 -1.96 8.37 -2.96
C ARG A 48 -1.40 6.97 -2.63
N LEU A 49 -2.11 6.21 -1.80
CA LEU A 49 -1.74 4.82 -1.49
C LEU A 49 -1.83 3.92 -2.72
N SER A 50 -2.84 4.13 -3.57
CA SER A 50 -2.97 3.43 -4.85
C SER A 50 -1.85 3.79 -5.83
N GLU A 51 -1.46 5.06 -5.90
CA GLU A 51 -0.32 5.52 -6.71
C GLU A 51 0.98 4.85 -6.25
N PHE A 52 1.27 4.87 -4.95
CA PHE A 52 2.42 4.17 -4.36
C PHE A 52 2.45 2.68 -4.75
N LYS A 53 1.32 1.98 -4.59
CA LYS A 53 1.22 0.54 -4.94
C LYS A 53 1.49 0.28 -6.41
N ASN A 54 1.06 1.19 -7.29
CA ASN A 54 1.31 1.07 -8.72
C ASN A 54 2.80 1.28 -9.05
N GLU A 55 3.43 2.31 -8.47
CA GLU A 55 4.86 2.58 -8.64
C GLU A 55 5.71 1.42 -8.13
N TYR A 56 5.42 0.90 -6.93
CA TYR A 56 6.11 -0.27 -6.37
C TYR A 56 6.01 -1.50 -7.29
N ARG A 57 4.80 -1.78 -7.79
CA ARG A 57 4.58 -2.90 -8.73
C ARG A 57 5.38 -2.74 -10.02
N ILE A 58 5.44 -1.54 -10.59
CA ILE A 58 6.21 -1.27 -11.81
C ILE A 58 7.71 -1.44 -11.54
N PHE A 59 8.21 -0.84 -10.45
CA PHE A 59 9.58 -0.96 -10.01
C PHE A 59 9.99 -2.44 -9.88
N HIS A 60 9.25 -3.22 -9.08
CA HIS A 60 9.53 -4.63 -8.84
C HIS A 60 9.51 -5.45 -10.12
N LYS A 61 8.52 -5.23 -11.00
CA LYS A 61 8.45 -5.91 -12.30
C LYS A 61 9.67 -5.62 -13.18
N ASN A 62 10.12 -4.37 -13.25
CA ASN A 62 11.23 -3.98 -14.12
C ASN A 62 12.55 -4.62 -13.65
N ILE A 63 12.81 -4.66 -12.34
CA ILE A 63 14.03 -5.28 -11.81
C ILE A 63 13.99 -6.80 -11.98
N LEU A 64 12.88 -7.46 -11.66
CA LEU A 64 12.76 -8.91 -11.86
C LEU A 64 12.94 -9.30 -13.32
N GLN A 65 12.38 -8.52 -14.25
CA GLN A 65 12.60 -8.75 -15.67
C GLN A 65 14.10 -8.64 -16.01
N ARG A 66 14.79 -7.63 -15.48
CA ARG A 66 16.23 -7.48 -15.70
C ARG A 66 17.05 -8.62 -15.09
N VAL A 67 16.69 -9.10 -13.89
CA VAL A 67 17.33 -10.26 -13.25
C VAL A 67 17.20 -11.49 -14.13
N ASN A 68 16.02 -11.72 -14.72
CA ASN A 68 15.76 -12.85 -15.62
C ASN A 68 16.47 -12.73 -16.98
N ASP A 69 16.62 -11.51 -17.49
CA ASP A 69 17.29 -11.23 -18.77
C ASP A 69 18.82 -11.21 -18.64
N GLU A 70 19.36 -11.23 -17.42
CA GLU A 70 20.80 -11.18 -17.16
C GLU A 70 21.45 -12.56 -17.36
N THR A 71 22.52 -12.59 -18.16
CA THR A 71 23.23 -13.84 -18.50
C THR A 71 24.36 -14.14 -17.52
N ASP A 72 24.86 -13.14 -16.80
CA ASP A 72 25.82 -13.32 -15.72
C ASP A 72 25.09 -13.65 -14.41
N ALA A 73 25.19 -14.91 -13.98
CA ALA A 73 24.55 -15.40 -12.76
C ALA A 73 24.97 -14.63 -11.49
N ARG A 74 26.21 -14.10 -11.45
CA ARG A 74 26.68 -13.32 -10.30
C ARG A 74 25.99 -11.95 -10.26
N MET A 75 25.82 -11.32 -11.42
CA MET A 75 25.15 -10.02 -11.54
C MET A 75 23.65 -10.13 -11.28
N ALA A 76 23.02 -11.20 -11.78
CA ALA A 76 21.62 -11.50 -11.49
C ALA A 76 21.38 -11.65 -9.98
N ALA A 77 22.23 -12.43 -9.30
CA ALA A 77 22.14 -12.64 -7.86
C ALA A 77 22.34 -11.34 -7.05
N GLU A 78 23.27 -10.46 -7.46
CA GLU A 78 23.49 -9.19 -6.76
C GLU A 78 22.29 -8.24 -6.92
N LEU A 79 21.69 -8.18 -8.11
CA LEU A 79 20.48 -7.39 -8.35
C LEU A 79 19.27 -7.94 -7.60
N GLU A 80 19.13 -9.26 -7.53
CA GLU A 80 18.08 -9.92 -6.76
C GLU A 80 18.22 -9.65 -5.26
N GLN A 81 19.44 -9.73 -4.71
CA GLN A 81 19.72 -9.41 -3.31
C GLN A 81 19.34 -7.96 -2.99
N LYS A 82 19.78 -7.00 -3.82
CA LYS A 82 19.45 -5.58 -3.63
C LYS A 82 17.96 -5.30 -3.74
N LEU A 83 17.27 -5.98 -4.66
CA LEU A 83 15.82 -5.90 -4.74
C LEU A 83 15.18 -6.42 -3.45
N GLY A 84 15.63 -7.57 -2.94
CA GLY A 84 15.15 -8.15 -1.68
C GLY A 84 15.30 -7.18 -0.50
N GLU A 85 16.51 -6.66 -0.28
CA GLU A 85 16.80 -5.69 0.77
C GLU A 85 15.91 -4.43 0.67
N CYS A 86 15.68 -3.93 -0.54
CA CYS A 86 14.80 -2.79 -0.80
C CYS A 86 13.33 -3.11 -0.49
N CYS A 87 12.85 -4.28 -0.92
CA CYS A 87 11.48 -4.71 -0.68
C CYS A 87 11.21 -4.91 0.81
N GLU A 88 12.12 -5.51 1.57
CA GLU A 88 11.99 -5.67 3.02
C GLU A 88 11.83 -4.30 3.72
N GLN A 89 12.66 -3.33 3.39
CA GLN A 89 12.56 -1.98 3.96
C GLN A 89 11.23 -1.30 3.62
N LEU A 90 10.76 -1.45 2.38
CA LEU A 90 9.48 -0.90 1.94
C LEU A 90 8.29 -1.59 2.60
N GLU A 91 8.37 -2.90 2.85
CA GLU A 91 7.33 -3.66 3.55
C GLU A 91 7.19 -3.21 5.00
N ASP A 92 8.31 -3.04 5.73
CA ASP A 92 8.30 -2.54 7.12
C ASP A 92 7.60 -1.19 7.24
N HIS A 93 7.91 -0.24 6.34
CA HIS A 93 7.25 1.06 6.32
C HIS A 93 5.77 0.95 5.94
N TYR A 94 5.43 -0.03 5.10
CA TYR A 94 4.07 -0.19 4.59
C TYR A 94 3.16 -0.75 5.67
N GLU A 95 3.66 -1.62 6.55
CA GLU A 95 2.94 -2.09 7.72
C GLU A 95 2.56 -0.95 8.66
N ILE A 96 3.50 -0.04 8.94
CA ILE A 96 3.27 1.16 9.75
C ILE A 96 2.21 2.04 9.09
N LEU A 97 2.36 2.30 7.80
CA LEU A 97 1.43 3.10 7.00
C LEU A 97 0.02 2.49 7.02
N ALA A 98 -0.10 1.19 6.83
CA ALA A 98 -1.37 0.46 6.84
C ALA A 98 -2.05 0.51 8.21
N ALA A 99 -1.29 0.39 9.31
CA ALA A 99 -1.82 0.49 10.66
C ALA A 99 -2.40 1.89 10.95
N VAL A 100 -1.70 2.95 10.53
CA VAL A 100 -2.19 4.34 10.65
C VAL A 100 -3.44 4.55 9.79
N PHE A 101 -3.40 4.06 8.56
CA PHE A 101 -4.52 4.16 7.63
C PHE A 101 -5.81 3.51 8.16
N LEU A 102 -5.70 2.29 8.72
CA LEU A 102 -6.82 1.58 9.34
C LEU A 102 -7.37 2.33 10.56
N THR A 103 -6.47 2.89 11.38
CA THR A 103 -6.86 3.72 12.54
C THR A 103 -7.69 4.92 12.11
N LYS A 104 -7.23 5.66 11.10
CA LYS A 104 -7.95 6.82 10.55
C LYS A 104 -9.28 6.42 9.91
N ARG A 105 -9.35 5.27 9.23
CA ARG A 105 -10.61 4.74 8.69
C ARG A 105 -11.64 4.51 9.80
N ASN A 106 -11.23 3.83 10.87
CA ASN A 106 -12.09 3.53 12.01
C ASN A 106 -12.57 4.82 12.72
N GLU A 107 -11.71 5.84 12.80
CA GLU A 107 -12.08 7.14 13.35
C GLU A 107 -13.18 7.83 12.52
N ILE A 108 -13.06 7.79 11.18
CA ILE A 108 -14.09 8.31 10.26
C ILE A 108 -15.39 7.53 10.44
N GLU A 109 -15.33 6.20 10.43
CA GLU A 109 -16.49 5.32 10.58
C GLU A 109 -17.24 5.60 11.89
N ARG A 110 -16.51 5.83 12.99
CA ARG A 110 -17.08 6.22 14.28
C ARG A 110 -17.74 7.60 14.23
N LYS A 111 -17.10 8.60 13.61
CA LYS A 111 -17.67 9.95 13.47
C LYS A 111 -18.95 9.91 12.64
N THR A 112 -18.95 9.25 11.48
CA THR A 112 -20.13 9.16 10.61
C THR A 112 -21.27 8.41 11.30
N THR A 113 -20.98 7.28 11.94
CA THR A 113 -21.98 6.51 12.70
C THR A 113 -22.55 7.34 13.86
N TYR A 114 -21.72 8.09 14.59
CA TYR A 114 -22.17 8.96 15.68
C TYR A 114 -23.11 10.07 15.21
N PHE A 115 -22.83 10.68 14.04
CA PHE A 115 -23.72 11.69 13.45
C PHE A 115 -25.03 11.10 12.93
N GLU A 116 -25.00 9.89 12.38
CA GLU A 116 -26.23 9.16 11.99
C GLU A 116 -27.10 8.85 13.21
N VAL A 117 -26.50 8.39 14.32
CA VAL A 117 -27.21 8.10 15.58
C VAL A 117 -27.73 9.36 16.27
N LYS A 118 -27.01 10.49 16.22
CA LYS A 118 -27.49 11.77 16.78
C LYS A 118 -28.57 12.44 15.95
N ARG A 119 -28.56 12.29 14.61
CA ARG A 119 -29.65 12.76 13.74
C ARG A 119 -30.93 11.94 13.92
N SER A 120 -30.82 10.69 14.36
CA SER A 120 -31.95 9.83 14.68
C SER A 120 -32.50 10.01 16.10
N SER A 121 -32.54 11.24 16.65
CA SER A 121 -33.26 11.54 17.90
C SER A 121 -34.80 11.43 17.78
N VAL A 122 -35.28 10.74 16.75
CA VAL A 122 -36.52 9.96 16.76
C VAL A 122 -36.09 8.52 16.47
N LEU A 123 -36.10 7.66 17.48
CA LEU A 123 -35.78 6.23 17.36
C LEU A 123 -36.60 5.57 16.23
N PRO A 124 -35.98 4.89 15.25
CA PRO A 124 -36.67 3.89 14.45
C PRO A 124 -36.10 2.49 14.74
N ARG A 125 -37.01 1.58 15.08
CA ARG A 125 -36.81 0.14 15.35
C ARG A 125 -36.30 -0.64 14.13
N PHE A 126 -35.09 -0.38 13.65
CA PHE A 126 -34.42 -1.27 12.69
C PHE A 126 -32.98 -1.57 13.13
N LEU A 127 -32.87 -2.14 14.34
CA LEU A 127 -31.80 -3.09 14.61
C LEU A 127 -32.15 -4.40 13.91
N PHE A 128 -31.12 -5.17 13.56
CA PHE A 128 -31.13 -6.48 12.87
C PHE A 128 -31.06 -6.45 11.34
N ASN A 129 -29.86 -6.19 10.79
CA ASN A 129 -29.24 -7.13 9.83
C ASN A 129 -27.78 -6.86 9.43
N THR A 130 -26.99 -6.13 10.24
CA THR A 130 -25.57 -5.90 9.93
C THR A 130 -24.74 -7.19 9.90
N ASN A 131 -25.07 -8.20 10.72
CA ASN A 131 -24.40 -9.49 10.68
C ASN A 131 -24.63 -10.26 9.37
N ALA A 132 -25.85 -10.20 8.78
CA ALA A 132 -26.12 -10.86 7.51
C ALA A 132 -25.39 -10.16 6.34
N PHE A 133 -25.31 -8.83 6.36
CA PHE A 133 -24.57 -8.06 5.35
C PHE A 133 -23.05 -8.27 5.44
N ILE A 134 -22.50 -8.28 6.67
CA ILE A 134 -21.07 -8.51 6.93
C ILE A 134 -20.69 -9.97 6.58
N GLN A 135 -21.55 -10.95 6.90
CA GLN A 135 -21.32 -12.35 6.50
C GLN A 135 -21.38 -12.53 4.97
N LYS A 136 -22.29 -11.84 4.28
CA LYS A 136 -22.38 -11.88 2.80
C LYS A 136 -21.15 -11.28 2.13
N ARG A 137 -20.54 -10.23 2.70
CA ARG A 137 -19.28 -9.64 2.20
C ARG A 137 -18.05 -10.49 2.52
N ARG A 138 -17.96 -11.11 3.71
CA ARG A 138 -16.86 -12.02 4.05
C ARG A 138 -16.80 -13.24 3.12
N LYS A 139 -17.96 -13.78 2.72
CA LYS A 139 -18.05 -14.91 1.79
C LYS A 139 -17.62 -14.57 0.36
N MET A 140 -17.80 -13.32 -0.09
CA MET A 140 -17.32 -12.86 -1.39
C MET A 140 -15.81 -12.60 -1.39
N LEU A 141 -15.26 -12.05 -0.30
CA LEU A 141 -13.82 -11.81 -0.17
C LEU A 141 -13.01 -13.12 -0.11
N SER A 142 -13.52 -14.16 0.56
CA SER A 142 -12.84 -15.47 0.58
C SER A 142 -12.86 -16.18 -0.78
N GLN A 143 -13.88 -15.95 -1.61
CA GLN A 143 -13.95 -16.50 -2.97
C GLN A 143 -13.04 -15.75 -3.96
N PHE A 144 -12.74 -14.48 -3.69
CA PHE A 144 -11.88 -13.67 -4.54
C PHE A 144 -10.38 -13.86 -4.22
N LEU A 145 -10.04 -14.08 -2.94
CA LEU A 145 -8.65 -14.21 -2.49
C LEU A 145 -8.07 -15.63 -2.60
N PHE A 146 -8.90 -16.68 -2.71
CA PHE A 146 -8.44 -18.08 -2.68
C PHE A 146 -8.89 -18.91 -3.89
N LYS A 147 -9.29 -18.28 -5.00
CA LYS A 147 -9.52 -19.01 -6.25
C LYS A 147 -8.18 -19.22 -6.96
N LYS A 148 -7.68 -20.46 -6.91
CA LYS A 148 -6.74 -21.02 -7.90
C LYS A 148 -7.35 -20.97 -9.30
#